data_AF-A0A6N8NU86-F1
#
_entry.id   AF-A0A6N8NU86-F1
#
_cell.length_a   1.000
_cell.length_b   1.000
_cell.length_c   1.000
_cell.angle_alpha   90.00
_cell.angle_beta   90.00
_cell.angle_gamma   90.00
#
_symmetry.space_group_name_H-M   'P 1'
#
loop_
_entity.id
_entity.type
_entity.pdbx_description
1 polymer ?
#
loop_
_entity_poly.entity_id
_entity_poly.type
_entity_poly.pdbx_seq_one_letter_code
_entity_poly.pdbx_strand_id
1 'polypeptide(L)'
;QAVIFDIDGTLCAPADADILHRRLWEHALGWLKEKRARQPLNGIILTLDLPDLLTADKRRREHLLQTLRSRLQDIRQHLHCQLPVYVVLTRLDLLQGFAALFQSLNRQDRDAILGVTFTRRAHENDDWRTELNAFWQTWVDRMNLALPDLMVAQTHTRTSLFSFSRQMQGSREPLVSLLEGLLDGENMNVMLRGVYLTSSL
;
A
#
# COMPACT_ATOMS: atom_id res chain seq x y z
N GLN A 1 -13.03 -13.01 -16.14
CA GLN A 1 -13.64 -12.53 -14.89
C GLN A 1 -12.57 -12.55 -13.81
N ALA A 2 -12.32 -11.42 -13.16
CA ALA A 2 -11.46 -11.35 -11.98
C ALA A 2 -12.33 -11.57 -10.73
N VAL A 3 -11.84 -12.33 -9.76
CA VAL A 3 -12.51 -12.55 -8.47
C VAL A 3 -11.60 -11.93 -7.41
N ILE A 4 -12.12 -10.94 -6.70
CA ILE A 4 -11.43 -10.29 -5.59
C ILE A 4 -12.00 -10.88 -4.31
N PHE A 5 -11.12 -11.39 -3.46
CA PHE A 5 -11.47 -11.83 -2.12
C PHE A 5 -11.09 -10.70 -1.19
N ASP A 6 -12.09 -9.94 -0.76
CA ASP A 6 -11.89 -8.96 0.30
C ASP A 6 -11.95 -9.68 1.64
N ILE A 7 -10.91 -9.51 2.45
CA ILE A 7 -10.79 -10.16 3.75
C ILE A 7 -10.78 -9.04 4.78
N ASP A 8 -11.70 -9.13 5.73
CA ASP A 8 -11.81 -8.16 6.81
C ASP A 8 -10.47 -8.01 7.56
N GLY A 9 -10.02 -6.77 7.76
CA GLY A 9 -8.77 -6.46 8.47
C GLY A 9 -8.72 -7.02 9.89
N THR A 10 -9.87 -7.31 10.51
CA THR A 10 -9.97 -7.99 11.80
C THR A 10 -9.50 -9.45 11.74
N LEU A 11 -9.66 -10.14 10.60
CA LEU A 11 -9.11 -11.48 10.37
C LEU A 11 -7.60 -11.44 10.15
N CYS A 12 -7.08 -10.28 9.75
CA CYS A 12 -5.64 -10.03 9.65
C CYS A 12 -4.99 -9.78 11.02
N ALA A 13 -5.75 -9.58 12.11
CA ALA A 13 -5.19 -9.38 13.45
C ALA A 13 -4.34 -10.59 13.91
N PRO A 14 -3.27 -10.38 14.72
CA PRO A 14 -2.35 -11.45 15.11
C PRO A 14 -3.06 -12.69 15.68
N ALA A 15 -2.48 -13.86 15.42
CA ALA A 15 -3.03 -15.16 15.79
C ALA A 15 -3.35 -15.34 17.29
N ASP A 16 -2.77 -14.50 18.15
CA ASP A 16 -2.98 -14.53 19.61
C ASP A 16 -4.29 -13.88 20.07
N ALA A 17 -4.99 -13.14 19.19
CA ALA A 17 -6.16 -12.36 19.59
C ALA A 17 -7.47 -13.16 19.62
N ASP A 18 -7.61 -14.24 18.83
CA ASP A 18 -8.82 -15.07 18.84
C ASP A 18 -8.63 -16.41 18.12
N ILE A 19 -8.91 -17.53 18.81
CA ILE A 19 -8.90 -18.89 18.23
C ILE A 19 -9.91 -18.97 17.07
N LEU A 20 -11.01 -18.23 17.14
CA LEU A 20 -12.02 -18.18 16.10
C LEU A 20 -11.47 -17.59 14.80
N HIS A 21 -10.78 -16.44 14.87
CA HIS A 21 -10.22 -15.77 13.69
C HIS A 21 -9.18 -16.64 12.98
N ARG A 22 -8.33 -17.33 13.76
CA ARG A 22 -7.36 -18.29 13.19
C ARG A 22 -8.05 -19.43 12.43
N ARG A 23 -9.09 -20.03 13.01
CA ARG A 23 -9.85 -21.11 12.35
C ARG A 23 -10.57 -20.64 11.10
N LEU A 24 -11.16 -19.43 11.13
CA LEU A 24 -11.81 -18.83 9.97
C LEU A 24 -10.80 -18.59 8.84
N TRP A 25 -9.61 -18.10 9.19
CA TRP A 25 -8.51 -17.89 8.25
C TRP A 25 -8.03 -19.20 7.59
N GLU A 26 -7.73 -20.22 8.41
CA GLU A 26 -7.33 -21.55 7.91
C GLU A 26 -8.44 -22.18 7.04
N HIS A 27 -9.71 -22.03 7.43
CA HIS A 27 -10.84 -22.52 6.65
C HIS A 27 -10.97 -21.80 5.30
N ALA A 28 -10.80 -20.47 5.27
CA ALA A 28 -10.83 -19.69 4.04
C ALA A 28 -9.72 -20.11 3.07
N LEU A 29 -8.49 -20.32 3.57
CA LEU A 29 -7.37 -20.81 2.76
C LEU A 29 -7.62 -22.24 2.24
N GLY A 30 -8.18 -23.12 3.07
CA GLY A 30 -8.58 -24.47 2.67
C GLY A 30 -9.64 -24.46 1.57
N TRP A 31 -10.67 -23.64 1.73
CA TRP A 31 -11.74 -23.46 0.75
C TRP A 31 -11.20 -22.92 -0.58
N LEU A 32 -10.28 -21.95 -0.56
CA LEU A 32 -9.62 -21.43 -1.76
C LEU A 32 -8.85 -22.52 -2.50
N LYS A 33 -8.11 -23.36 -1.77
CA LYS A 33 -7.35 -24.48 -2.34
C LYS A 33 -8.27 -25.52 -2.98
N GLU A 34 -9.40 -25.82 -2.34
CA GLU A 34 -10.38 -26.80 -2.85
C GLU A 34 -11.10 -26.27 -4.10
N LYS A 35 -11.58 -25.03 -4.09
CA LYS A 35 -12.33 -24.46 -5.22
C LYS A 35 -11.47 -24.06 -6.40
N ARG A 36 -10.17 -23.80 -6.20
CA ARG A 36 -9.27 -23.27 -7.24
C ARG A 36 -7.94 -24.02 -7.27
N ALA A 37 -8.01 -25.35 -7.42
CA ALA A 37 -6.87 -26.27 -7.36
C ALA A 37 -5.67 -25.95 -8.30
N ARG A 38 -5.89 -25.28 -9.44
CA ARG A 38 -4.82 -24.96 -10.41
C ARG A 38 -4.10 -23.62 -10.14
N GLN A 39 -4.83 -22.61 -9.68
CA GLN A 39 -4.30 -21.29 -9.31
C GLN A 39 -5.24 -20.70 -8.24
N PRO A 40 -4.95 -20.94 -6.95
CA PRO A 40 -5.84 -20.52 -5.88
C PRO A 40 -5.95 -19.00 -5.81
N LEU A 41 -4.84 -18.29 -6.04
CA LEU A 41 -4.76 -16.84 -6.11
C LEU A 41 -3.81 -16.42 -7.25
N ASN A 42 -4.06 -15.25 -7.83
CA ASN A 42 -3.21 -14.65 -8.86
C ASN A 42 -2.30 -13.54 -8.34
N GLY A 43 -2.60 -13.03 -7.14
CA GLY A 43 -1.86 -11.96 -6.48
C GLY A 43 -2.51 -11.60 -5.15
N ILE A 44 -1.81 -10.80 -4.37
CA ILE A 44 -2.26 -10.28 -3.08
C ILE A 44 -2.24 -8.76 -3.17
N ILE A 45 -3.32 -8.12 -2.73
CA ILE A 45 -3.39 -6.68 -2.58
C ILE A 45 -3.33 -6.39 -1.08
N LEU A 46 -2.28 -5.70 -0.65
CA LEU A 46 -2.13 -5.22 0.72
C LEU A 46 -2.60 -3.78 0.78
N THR A 47 -3.77 -3.56 1.35
CA THR A 47 -4.30 -2.23 1.61
C THR A 47 -3.75 -1.70 2.92
N LEU A 48 -3.07 -0.57 2.85
CA LEU A 48 -2.50 0.10 4.01
C LEU A 48 -3.08 1.48 4.13
N ASP A 49 -3.35 1.85 5.36
CA ASP A 49 -3.92 3.12 5.71
C ASP A 49 -2.85 4.19 5.79
N LEU A 50 -2.85 5.15 4.86
CA LEU A 50 -1.80 6.15 4.78
C LEU A 50 -1.74 7.08 6.01
N PRO A 51 -2.86 7.60 6.56
CA PRO A 51 -2.82 8.41 7.77
C PRO A 51 -2.31 7.63 8.99
N ASP A 52 -2.69 6.36 9.10
CA ASP A 52 -2.22 5.50 10.19
C ASP A 52 -0.73 5.20 10.03
N LEU A 53 -0.23 4.95 8.82
CA LEU A 53 1.19 4.75 8.56
C LEU A 53 2.03 6.00 8.91
N LEU A 54 1.50 7.19 8.63
CA LEU A 54 2.14 8.47 8.93
C LEU A 54 2.19 8.79 10.43
N THR A 55 1.16 8.39 11.19
CA THR A 55 1.02 8.70 12.62
C THR A 55 1.47 7.56 13.53
N ALA A 56 1.72 6.37 12.98
CA ALA A 56 2.13 5.20 13.74
C ALA A 56 3.51 5.39 14.39
N ASP A 57 3.54 5.17 15.71
CA ASP A 57 4.79 5.07 16.45
C ASP A 57 5.59 3.82 16.02
N LYS A 58 6.83 3.70 16.52
CA LYS A 58 7.71 2.59 16.16
C LYS A 58 7.08 1.23 16.49
N ARG A 59 6.44 1.10 17.65
CA ARG A 59 5.81 -0.15 18.09
C ARG A 59 4.65 -0.56 17.18
N ARG A 60 3.79 0.38 16.80
CA ARG A 60 2.65 0.10 15.92
C ARG A 60 3.11 -0.26 14.50
N ARG A 61 4.20 0.34 14.00
CA ARG A 61 4.82 -0.03 12.72
C ARG A 61 5.42 -1.43 12.75
N GLU A 62 6.16 -1.77 13.81
CA GLU A 62 6.70 -3.12 14.00
C GLU A 62 5.58 -4.16 14.09
N HIS A 63 4.51 -3.85 14.84
CA HIS A 63 3.36 -4.72 14.96
C HIS A 63 2.63 -4.95 13.63
N LEU A 64 2.39 -3.88 12.87
CA LEU A 64 1.82 -3.96 11.52
C LEU A 64 2.70 -4.84 10.63
N LEU A 65 4.01 -4.62 10.65
CA LEU A 65 4.95 -5.39 9.85
C LEU A 65 4.90 -6.88 10.19
N GLN A 66 4.97 -7.24 11.48
CA GLN A 66 4.91 -8.64 11.92
C GLN A 66 3.60 -9.30 11.50
N THR A 67 2.49 -8.56 11.62
CA THR A 67 1.17 -9.03 11.22
C THR A 67 1.11 -9.34 9.72
N LEU A 68 1.57 -8.42 8.87
CA LEU A 68 1.62 -8.61 7.42
C LEU A 68 2.52 -9.80 7.04
N ARG A 69 3.70 -9.90 7.65
CA ARG A 69 4.64 -11.01 7.40
C ARG A 69 4.03 -12.36 7.78
N SER A 70 3.43 -12.46 8.96
CA SER A 70 2.76 -13.69 9.40
C SER A 70 1.69 -14.11 8.41
N ARG A 71 0.86 -13.17 7.94
CA ARG A 71 -0.22 -13.47 6.99
C ARG A 71 0.29 -13.89 5.62
N LEU A 72 1.31 -13.21 5.09
CA LEU A 72 1.95 -13.62 3.84
C LEU A 72 2.58 -15.02 3.96
N GLN A 73 3.19 -15.31 5.10
CA GLN A 73 3.75 -16.63 5.39
C GLN A 73 2.66 -17.70 5.48
N ASP A 74 1.55 -17.43 6.15
CA ASP A 74 0.41 -18.35 6.24
C ASP A 74 -0.13 -18.70 4.85
N ILE A 75 -0.37 -17.68 4.02
CA ILE A 75 -0.85 -17.86 2.63
C ILE A 75 0.13 -18.73 1.85
N ARG A 76 1.43 -18.43 1.94
CA ARG A 76 2.45 -19.18 1.21
C ARG A 76 2.54 -20.63 1.69
N GLN A 77 2.47 -20.87 3.00
CA GLN A 77 2.54 -22.23 3.58
C GLN A 77 1.32 -23.08 3.19
N HIS A 78 0.13 -22.49 3.09
CA HIS A 78 -1.09 -23.24 2.76
C HIS A 78 -1.28 -23.45 1.25
N LEU A 79 -0.97 -22.43 0.45
CA LEU A 79 -1.19 -22.43 -1.00
C LEU A 79 0.03 -22.91 -1.81
N HIS A 80 1.22 -22.96 -1.20
CA HIS A 80 2.49 -23.35 -1.83
C HIS A 80 2.81 -22.62 -3.14
N CYS A 81 2.34 -21.37 -3.27
CA CYS A 81 2.54 -20.55 -4.46
C CYS A 81 3.22 -19.23 -4.10
N GLN A 82 4.10 -18.75 -4.99
CA GLN A 82 4.63 -17.40 -4.94
C GLN A 82 3.65 -16.45 -5.63
N LEU A 83 3.13 -15.49 -4.88
CA LEU A 83 2.11 -14.57 -5.35
C LEU A 83 2.70 -13.16 -5.50
N PRO A 84 2.40 -12.45 -6.60
CA PRO A 84 2.71 -11.04 -6.70
C PRO A 84 1.95 -10.25 -5.64
N VAL A 85 2.67 -9.39 -4.92
CA VAL A 85 2.11 -8.52 -3.89
C VAL A 85 2.06 -7.08 -4.40
N TYR A 86 0.88 -6.48 -4.33
CA TYR A 86 0.61 -5.10 -4.67
C TYR A 86 0.27 -4.35 -3.39
N VAL A 87 0.98 -3.27 -3.09
CA VAL A 87 0.69 -2.44 -1.92
C VAL A 87 -0.15 -1.27 -2.37
N VAL A 88 -1.26 -1.02 -1.68
CA VAL A 88 -2.18 0.08 -1.98
C VAL A 88 -2.32 0.93 -0.73
N LEU A 89 -1.80 2.15 -0.80
CA LEU A 89 -2.02 3.18 0.21
C LEU A 89 -3.41 3.77 0.01
N THR A 90 -4.28 3.55 0.97
CA THR A 90 -5.67 4.01 0.93
C THR A 90 -5.88 5.25 1.80
N ARG A 91 -7.08 5.84 1.69
CA ARG A 91 -7.53 6.97 2.51
C ARG A 91 -6.66 8.22 2.36
N LEU A 92 -6.19 8.48 1.14
CA LEU A 92 -5.51 9.74 0.80
C LEU A 92 -6.39 10.97 1.09
N ASP A 93 -7.70 10.82 0.99
CA ASP A 93 -8.70 11.84 1.27
C ASP A 93 -8.71 12.34 2.72
N LEU A 94 -8.22 11.54 3.66
CA LEU A 94 -8.08 11.95 5.07
C LEU A 94 -6.88 12.86 5.31
N LEU A 95 -5.96 13.00 4.34
CA LEU A 95 -4.82 13.90 4.47
C LEU A 95 -5.25 15.36 4.33
N GLN A 96 -4.76 16.20 5.23
CA GLN A 96 -5.09 17.61 5.23
C GLN A 96 -4.65 18.25 3.91
N GLY A 97 -5.61 18.79 3.16
CA GLY A 97 -5.37 19.45 1.87
C GLY A 97 -5.57 18.59 0.63
N PHE A 98 -5.85 17.29 0.77
CA PHE A 98 -6.15 16.43 -0.39
C PHE A 98 -7.38 16.91 -1.15
N ALA A 99 -8.46 17.29 -0.46
CA ALA A 99 -9.69 17.75 -1.11
C ALA A 99 -9.46 19.00 -1.99
N ALA A 100 -8.62 19.94 -1.53
CA ALA A 100 -8.27 21.13 -2.30
C ALA A 100 -7.44 20.78 -3.55
N LEU A 101 -6.51 19.82 -3.43
CA LEU A 101 -5.76 19.29 -4.57
C LEU A 101 -6.69 18.57 -5.56
N PHE A 102 -7.53 17.68 -5.07
CA PHE A 102 -8.43 16.88 -5.92
C PHE A 102 -9.38 17.75 -6.73
N GLN A 103 -9.89 18.84 -6.14
CA GLN A 103 -10.72 19.82 -6.84
C GLN A 103 -9.99 20.55 -7.95
N SER A 104 -8.67 20.77 -7.81
CA SER A 104 -7.88 21.45 -8.82
C SER A 104 -7.38 20.54 -9.96
N LEU A 105 -7.39 19.21 -9.76
CA LEU A 105 -7.06 18.24 -10.80
C LEU A 105 -8.12 18.19 -11.91
N ASN A 106 -7.66 18.07 -13.16
CA ASN A 106 -8.53 17.84 -14.31
C ASN A 106 -9.02 16.38 -14.33
N ARG A 107 -10.07 16.09 -15.12
CA ARG A 107 -10.62 14.73 -15.23
C ARG A 107 -9.56 13.68 -15.59
N GLN A 108 -8.67 14.00 -16.53
CA GLN A 108 -7.60 13.10 -16.95
C GLN A 108 -6.63 12.77 -15.80
N ASP A 109 -6.32 13.76 -14.95
CA ASP A 109 -5.41 13.57 -13.81
C ASP A 109 -6.09 12.83 -12.67
N ARG A 110 -7.41 12.94 -12.54
CA ARG A 110 -8.22 12.17 -11.57
C ARG A 110 -8.36 10.70 -11.96
N ASP A 111 -8.47 10.42 -13.26
CA ASP A 111 -8.56 9.06 -13.80
C ASP A 111 -7.18 8.38 -13.93
N ALA A 112 -6.09 9.14 -13.75
CA ALA A 112 -4.74 8.62 -13.84
C ALA A 112 -4.40 7.71 -12.65
N ILE A 113 -3.72 6.60 -12.93
CA ILE A 113 -3.23 5.70 -11.89
C ILE A 113 -2.13 6.42 -11.11
N LEU A 114 -2.35 6.62 -9.81
CA LEU A 114 -1.36 7.17 -8.91
C LEU A 114 -0.56 6.02 -8.27
N GLY A 115 0.66 5.79 -8.76
CA GLY A 115 1.52 4.74 -8.22
C GLY A 115 2.68 4.37 -9.13
N VAL A 116 3.45 3.38 -8.68
CA VAL A 116 4.57 2.78 -9.39
C VAL A 116 4.35 1.28 -9.54
N THR A 117 4.49 0.78 -10.76
CA THR A 117 4.60 -0.65 -11.04
C THR A 117 6.07 -0.99 -11.21
N PHE A 118 6.58 -1.90 -10.39
CA PHE A 118 7.99 -2.24 -10.40
C PHE A 118 8.36 -3.16 -11.57
N THR A 119 9.60 -3.04 -12.04
CA THR A 119 10.13 -3.98 -13.04
C THR A 119 10.14 -5.42 -12.52
N ARG A 120 10.08 -6.40 -13.45
CA ARG A 120 10.09 -7.80 -13.05
C ARG A 120 11.45 -8.11 -12.42
N ARG A 121 11.44 -8.55 -11.16
CA ARG A 121 12.61 -8.82 -10.30
C ARG A 121 13.19 -7.62 -9.55
N ALA A 122 12.50 -6.49 -9.52
CA ALA A 122 12.95 -5.34 -8.74
C ALA A 122 13.14 -5.64 -7.24
N HIS A 123 12.44 -6.65 -6.71
CA HIS A 123 12.59 -7.14 -5.33
C HIS A 123 13.85 -8.01 -5.11
N GLU A 124 14.50 -8.51 -6.17
CA GLU A 124 15.69 -9.36 -6.06
C GLU A 124 16.99 -8.53 -5.95
N ASN A 125 17.03 -7.35 -6.57
CA ASN A 125 18.22 -6.50 -6.67
C ASN A 125 18.08 -5.16 -5.94
N ASP A 126 17.07 -5.00 -5.08
CA ASP A 126 16.74 -3.72 -4.43
C ASP A 126 16.37 -2.55 -5.37
N ASP A 127 16.21 -2.81 -6.68
CA ASP A 127 15.80 -1.83 -7.69
C ASP A 127 14.44 -1.20 -7.36
N TRP A 128 13.57 -1.92 -6.65
CA TRP A 128 12.26 -1.43 -6.20
C TRP A 128 12.40 -0.14 -5.38
N ARG A 129 13.48 0.00 -4.59
CA ARG A 129 13.75 1.19 -3.76
C ARG A 129 14.05 2.39 -4.66
N THR A 130 14.87 2.18 -5.69
CA THR A 130 15.23 3.20 -6.67
C THR A 130 14.02 3.64 -7.48
N GLU A 131 13.23 2.70 -7.98
CA GLU A 131 12.01 2.97 -8.75
C GLU A 131 10.96 3.70 -7.90
N LEU A 132 10.78 3.30 -6.65
CA LEU A 132 9.86 3.96 -5.72
C LEU A 132 10.31 5.39 -5.41
N ASN A 133 11.59 5.59 -5.13
CA ASN A 133 12.14 6.92 -4.86
C ASN A 133 12.02 7.84 -6.08
N ALA A 134 12.29 7.34 -7.29
CA ALA A 134 12.15 8.11 -8.52
C ALA A 134 10.69 8.53 -8.76
N PHE A 135 9.73 7.63 -8.55
CA PHE A 135 8.31 7.95 -8.58
C PHE A 135 7.96 9.04 -7.56
N TRP A 136 8.40 8.88 -6.31
CA TRP A 136 8.09 9.83 -5.23
C TRP A 136 8.66 11.23 -5.50
N GLN A 137 9.91 11.31 -5.96
CA GLN A 137 10.55 12.57 -6.35
C GLN A 137 9.77 13.23 -7.49
N THR A 138 9.49 12.49 -8.57
CA THR A 138 8.72 13.02 -9.72
C THR A 138 7.36 13.54 -9.28
N TRP A 139 6.67 12.82 -8.39
CA TRP A 139 5.35 13.24 -7.92
C TRP A 139 5.43 14.49 -7.05
N VAL A 140 6.38 14.56 -6.13
CA VAL A 140 6.64 15.75 -5.30
C VAL A 140 7.02 16.96 -6.16
N ASP A 141 7.87 16.79 -7.16
CA ASP A 141 8.28 17.86 -8.06
C ASP A 141 7.11 18.37 -8.89
N ARG A 142 6.27 17.47 -9.41
CA ARG A 142 5.02 17.87 -10.10
C ARG A 142 4.09 18.66 -9.20
N MET A 143 3.92 18.23 -7.95
CA MET A 143 3.12 18.99 -6.98
C MET A 143 3.76 20.36 -6.71
N ASN A 144 5.07 20.43 -6.52
CA ASN A 144 5.78 21.70 -6.27
C ASN A 144 5.70 22.66 -7.45
N LEU A 145 5.70 22.16 -8.69
CA LEU A 145 5.53 22.97 -9.90
C LEU A 145 4.08 23.44 -10.08
N ALA A 146 3.09 22.64 -9.65
CA ALA A 146 1.69 23.02 -9.70
C ALA A 146 1.30 24.01 -8.57
N LEU A 147 2.04 24.03 -7.46
CA LEU A 147 1.73 24.88 -6.30
C LEU A 147 1.63 26.37 -6.66
N PRO A 148 2.57 27.01 -7.37
CA PRO A 148 2.48 28.44 -7.73
C PRO A 148 1.21 28.79 -8.49
N ASP A 149 0.82 28.01 -9.50
CA ASP A 149 -0.37 28.25 -10.31
C ASP A 149 -1.65 28.11 -9.48
N LEU A 150 -1.70 27.10 -8.61
CA LEU A 150 -2.78 26.90 -7.65
C LEU A 150 -2.82 28.01 -6.58
N MET A 151 -1.67 28.54 -6.19
CA MET A 151 -1.54 29.63 -5.21
C MET A 151 -2.07 30.96 -5.76
N VAL A 152 -1.93 31.23 -7.06
CA VAL A 152 -2.52 32.42 -7.70
C VAL A 152 -4.03 32.29 -7.82
N ALA A 153 -4.54 31.10 -8.12
CA ALA A 153 -5.96 30.85 -8.32
C ALA A 153 -6.79 30.76 -7.01
N GLN A 154 -6.23 30.29 -5.90
CA GLN A 154 -6.99 30.02 -4.67
C GLN A 154 -6.26 30.47 -3.38
N THR A 155 -6.46 31.73 -2.97
CA THR A 155 -5.77 32.33 -1.81
C THR A 155 -6.06 31.61 -0.48
N HIS A 156 -7.23 30.99 -0.33
CA HIS A 156 -7.67 30.34 0.92
C HIS A 156 -7.19 28.90 1.11
N THR A 157 -6.75 28.20 0.05
CA THR A 157 -6.36 26.77 0.11
C THR A 157 -4.84 26.56 0.14
N ARG A 158 -4.06 27.64 0.10
CA ARG A 158 -2.57 27.62 0.05
C ARG A 158 -1.94 26.82 1.18
N THR A 159 -2.36 27.07 2.41
CA THR A 159 -1.82 26.37 3.59
C THR A 159 -2.12 24.88 3.52
N SER A 160 -3.32 24.52 3.05
CA SER A 160 -3.76 23.12 2.95
C SER A 160 -2.96 22.35 1.89
N LEU A 161 -2.73 22.94 0.71
CA LEU A 161 -1.92 22.31 -0.34
C LEU A 161 -0.46 22.11 0.09
N PHE A 162 0.10 23.10 0.81
CA PHE A 162 1.45 22.98 1.35
C PHE A 162 1.54 21.87 2.41
N SER A 163 0.56 21.81 3.33
CA SER A 163 0.46 20.73 4.32
C SER A 163 0.37 19.36 3.65
N PHE A 164 -0.40 19.23 2.56
CA PHE A 164 -0.51 17.97 1.81
C PHE A 164 0.83 17.55 1.20
N SER A 165 1.52 18.45 0.50
CA SER A 165 2.84 18.17 -0.09
C SER A 165 3.85 17.70 0.97
N ARG A 166 3.86 18.34 2.15
CA ARG A 166 4.74 17.96 3.27
C ARG A 166 4.39 16.59 3.87
N GLN A 167 3.10 16.28 4.03
CA GLN A 167 2.66 14.96 4.49
C GLN A 167 3.09 13.87 3.51
N MET A 168 2.93 14.11 2.19
CA MET A 168 3.34 13.14 1.17
C MET A 168 4.86 12.97 1.09
N GLN A 169 5.64 14.03 1.25
CA GLN A 169 7.10 13.90 1.38
C GLN A 169 7.47 13.05 2.60
N GLY A 170 6.77 13.26 3.72
CA GLY A 170 6.98 12.52 4.97
C GLY A 170 6.58 11.04 4.92
N SER A 171 5.64 10.65 4.06
CA SER A 171 5.17 9.25 3.98
C SER A 171 6.14 8.31 3.27
N ARG A 172 7.12 8.85 2.54
CA ARG A 172 8.11 8.04 1.81
C ARG A 172 8.90 7.15 2.75
N GLU A 173 9.42 7.72 3.84
CA GLU A 173 10.33 7.01 4.75
C GLU A 173 9.63 5.86 5.51
N PRO A 174 8.44 6.07 6.13
CA PRO A 174 7.69 4.97 6.74
C PRO A 174 7.32 3.86 5.75
N LEU A 175 6.98 4.23 4.51
CA LEU A 175 6.66 3.27 3.46
C LEU A 175 7.88 2.43 3.06
N VAL A 176 9.02 3.07 2.79
CA VAL A 176 10.27 2.36 2.44
C VAL A 176 10.67 1.41 3.55
N SER A 177 10.67 1.87 4.80
CA SER A 177 11.01 1.03 5.96
C SER A 177 10.06 -0.16 6.13
N LEU A 178 8.76 0.03 5.89
CA LEU A 178 7.78 -1.06 5.93
C LEU A 178 8.02 -2.08 4.81
N LEU A 179 8.29 -1.63 3.59
CA LEU A 179 8.55 -2.50 2.43
C LEU A 179 9.87 -3.26 2.59
N GLU A 180 10.93 -2.61 3.07
CA GLU A 180 12.19 -3.27 3.44
C GLU A 180 11.94 -4.38 4.45
N GLY A 181 11.24 -4.04 5.54
CA GLY A 181 10.88 -5.02 6.55
C GLY A 181 10.00 -6.15 6.01
N LEU A 182 9.20 -5.93 4.97
CA LEU A 182 8.34 -6.95 4.38
C LEU A 182 9.13 -7.92 3.48
N LEU A 183 10.12 -7.40 2.77
CA LEU A 183 10.99 -8.14 1.86
C LEU A 183 12.15 -8.85 2.57
N ASP A 184 12.54 -8.36 3.75
CA ASP A 184 13.67 -8.89 4.50
C ASP A 184 13.42 -10.32 5.05
N GLY A 185 14.47 -11.13 5.14
CA GLY A 185 14.46 -12.46 5.73
C GLY A 185 14.50 -13.64 4.74
N GLU A 186 15.32 -14.63 5.07
CA GLU A 186 15.68 -15.78 4.22
C GLU A 186 14.47 -16.59 3.74
N ASN A 187 13.42 -16.66 4.56
CA ASN A 187 12.18 -17.36 4.26
C ASN A 187 11.09 -16.40 3.80
N MET A 188 11.39 -15.26 3.19
CA MET A 188 10.38 -14.30 2.74
C MET A 188 10.55 -13.93 1.27
N ASN A 189 10.26 -14.90 0.37
CA ASN A 189 10.24 -14.63 -1.06
C ASN A 189 8.89 -13.98 -1.48
N VAL A 190 8.78 -12.68 -1.23
CA VAL A 190 7.62 -11.84 -1.57
C VAL A 190 7.88 -11.13 -2.89
N MET A 191 7.04 -11.39 -3.89
CA MET A 191 7.17 -10.77 -5.20
C MET A 191 6.48 -9.40 -5.23
N LEU A 192 7.13 -8.37 -4.68
CA LEU A 192 6.58 -7.01 -4.74
C LEU A 192 6.47 -6.54 -6.20
N ARG A 193 5.28 -6.09 -6.60
CA ARG A 193 4.95 -5.67 -7.98
C ARG A 193 4.66 -4.20 -8.14
N GLY A 194 4.30 -3.50 -7.07
CA GLY A 194 4.03 -2.08 -7.17
C GLY A 194 3.43 -1.52 -5.90
N VAL A 195 3.48 -0.20 -5.82
CA VAL A 195 2.84 0.60 -4.78
C VAL A 195 1.89 1.57 -5.46
N TYR A 196 0.64 1.59 -5.04
CA TYR A 196 -0.40 2.46 -5.56
C TYR A 196 -1.00 3.28 -4.44
N LEU A 197 -1.63 4.39 -4.81
CA LEU A 197 -2.31 5.29 -3.90
C LEU A 197 -3.75 5.45 -4.37
N THR A 198 -4.70 5.43 -3.45
CA THR A 198 -6.12 5.60 -3.74
C THR A 198 -6.82 6.44 -2.68
N SER A 199 -7.74 7.28 -3.14
CA SER A 199 -8.71 8.02 -2.31
C SER A 199 -10.10 7.46 -2.50
N SER A 200 -11.01 7.82 -1.58
CA SER A 200 -12.45 7.50 -1.67
C SER A 200 -13.31 8.63 -2.24
N LEU A 201 -12.69 9.76 -2.62
CA LEU A 201 -13.33 10.96 -3.21
C LEU A 201 -13.47 10.88 -4.73
#